data_AF-A0A7V0U0Q1-F1
#
_entry.id   AF-A0A7V0U0Q1-F1
#
_cell.length_a   1.000
_cell.length_b   1.000
_cell.length_c   1.000
_cell.angle_alpha   90.00
_cell.angle_beta   90.00
_cell.angle_gamma   90.00
#
_symmetry.space_group_name_H-M   'P 1'
#
loop_
_entity.id
_entity.type
_entity.pdbx_description
1 polymer ?
#
loop_
_entity_poly.entity_id
_entity_poly.type
_entity_poly.pdbx_seq_one_letter_code
_entity_poly.pdbx_strand_id
1 'polypeptide(L)'
;MHLWIYQAIREQVGPDFPVLIKMNGSDLIENGLTREDSLQAAKLFADTGYDAIEVSGGIIRTGRFSPSRPGITTADKEAYFKEYARHFKKHIKIPLLLVGGLRSFTVADSLVTAGIADYISLSRLLIREPDLIKRWGNSDLRKAACTSDNLCFAPGFEGQGVYCVTREQ
;
A
#
# COMPACT_ATOMS: atom_id res chain seq x y z
N MET A 1 19.93 -6.47 9.35
CA MET A 1 18.76 -7.21 9.88
C MET A 1 17.81 -7.68 8.78
N HIS A 2 17.15 -6.79 8.02
CA HIS A 2 16.16 -7.19 6.99
C HIS A 2 16.68 -8.19 5.94
N LEU A 3 17.95 -8.07 5.53
CA LEU A 3 18.54 -9.00 4.57
C LEU A 3 18.76 -10.39 5.16
N TRP A 4 19.15 -10.46 6.44
CA TRP A 4 19.27 -11.73 7.16
C TRP A 4 17.91 -12.40 7.35
N ILE A 5 16.87 -11.63 7.67
CA ILE A 5 15.49 -12.14 7.74
C ILE A 5 15.06 -12.72 6.40
N TYR A 6 15.35 -12.02 5.29
CA TYR A 6 15.07 -12.54 3.96
C TYR A 6 15.75 -13.89 3.72
N GLN A 7 17.06 -13.98 4.00
CA GLN A 7 17.80 -15.23 3.81
C GLN A 7 17.23 -16.37 4.66
N ALA A 8 16.93 -16.10 5.93
CA ALA A 8 16.30 -17.09 6.81
C ALA A 8 14.93 -17.54 6.29
N ILE A 9 14.11 -16.64 5.74
CA ILE A 9 12.84 -17.03 5.11
C ILE A 9 13.12 -17.88 3.87
N ARG A 10 14.05 -17.45 2.99
CA ARG A 10 14.42 -18.17 1.76
C ARG A 10 14.88 -19.60 2.03
N GLU A 11 15.68 -19.81 3.07
CA GLU A 11 16.12 -21.14 3.49
C GLU A 11 14.94 -22.07 3.85
N GLN A 12 13.83 -21.53 4.36
CA GLN A 12 12.67 -22.32 4.73
C GLN A 12 11.70 -22.58 3.58
N VAL A 13 11.54 -21.62 2.67
CA VAL A 13 10.48 -21.67 1.63
C VAL A 13 10.99 -22.00 0.23
N GLY A 14 12.32 -21.99 0.02
CA GLY A 14 12.93 -22.22 -1.29
C GLY A 14 12.83 -21.02 -2.24
N PRO A 15 13.30 -21.17 -3.49
CA PRO A 15 13.37 -20.06 -4.45
C PRO A 15 12.01 -19.67 -5.06
N ASP A 16 11.07 -20.61 -5.17
CA ASP A 16 9.83 -20.40 -5.96
C ASP A 16 8.69 -19.73 -5.17
N PHE A 17 8.78 -19.70 -3.84
CA PHE A 17 7.75 -19.10 -3.00
C PHE A 17 7.92 -17.57 -2.98
N PRO A 18 6.92 -16.73 -3.32
CA PRO A 18 7.12 -15.28 -3.33
C PRO A 18 7.37 -14.69 -1.93
N VAL A 19 8.41 -13.86 -1.77
CA VAL A 19 8.61 -13.00 -0.60
C VAL A 19 8.69 -11.54 -0.99
N LEU A 20 7.76 -10.79 -0.45
CA LEU A 20 7.61 -9.37 -0.65
C LEU A 20 7.99 -8.64 0.64
N ILE A 21 8.38 -7.37 0.50
CA ILE A 21 8.59 -6.48 1.65
C ILE A 21 7.72 -5.24 1.53
N LYS A 22 7.07 -4.88 2.64
CA LYS A 22 6.35 -3.62 2.76
C LYS A 22 7.19 -2.63 3.56
N MET A 23 7.40 -1.45 3.00
CA MET A 23 8.23 -0.42 3.61
C MET A 23 7.66 0.98 3.43
N ASN A 24 8.10 1.91 4.27
CA ASN A 24 7.79 3.32 4.10
C ASN A 24 8.73 3.96 3.06
N GLY A 25 8.20 4.85 2.22
CA GLY A 25 8.98 5.79 1.42
C GLY A 25 9.44 7.02 2.21
N SER A 26 8.85 7.26 3.38
CA SER A 26 9.35 8.15 4.43
C SER A 26 8.49 7.99 5.68
N ASP A 27 9.04 8.25 6.86
CA ASP A 27 8.28 8.24 8.12
C ASP A 27 7.53 9.56 8.39
N LEU A 28 7.83 10.62 7.64
CA LEU A 28 7.18 11.94 7.75
C LEU A 28 7.29 12.55 9.15
N ILE A 29 8.43 12.33 9.80
CA ILE A 29 8.83 12.93 11.09
C ILE A 29 10.28 13.39 11.04
N GLU A 30 10.64 14.27 11.95
CA GLU A 30 12.03 14.62 12.20
C GLU A 30 12.83 13.38 12.65
N ASN A 31 14.05 13.22 12.12
CA ASN A 31 14.93 12.08 12.38
C ASN A 31 14.34 10.69 12.05
N GLY A 32 13.26 10.64 11.24
CA GLY A 32 12.72 9.40 10.71
C GLY A 32 13.34 9.02 9.37
N LEU A 33 12.87 7.89 8.81
CA LEU A 33 13.28 7.44 7.48
C LEU A 33 13.00 8.53 6.43
N THR A 34 14.05 8.96 5.73
CA THR A 34 13.92 9.91 4.63
C THR A 34 13.60 9.18 3.32
N ARG A 35 13.23 9.95 2.30
CA ARG A 35 13.00 9.41 0.95
C ARG A 35 14.27 8.78 0.39
N GLU A 36 15.41 9.41 0.61
CA GLU A 36 16.71 8.98 0.12
C GLU A 36 17.16 7.69 0.82
N ASP A 37 16.95 7.59 2.14
CA ASP A 37 17.22 6.36 2.91
C ASP A 37 16.33 5.22 2.43
N SER A 38 15.04 5.49 2.23
CA SER A 38 14.09 4.49 1.76
C SER A 38 14.46 3.96 0.37
N LEU A 39 14.99 4.81 -0.53
CA LEU A 39 15.46 4.37 -1.84
C LEU A 39 16.69 3.47 -1.73
N GLN A 40 17.64 3.79 -0.85
CA GLN A 40 18.82 2.94 -0.60
C GLN A 40 18.39 1.57 -0.09
N ALA A 41 17.46 1.54 0.88
CA ALA A 41 16.90 0.29 1.38
C ALA A 41 16.16 -0.49 0.28
N ALA A 42 15.35 0.17 -0.56
CA ALA A 42 14.64 -0.48 -1.65
C ALA A 42 15.58 -1.13 -2.68
N LYS A 43 16.72 -0.48 -3.00
CA LYS A 43 17.77 -1.07 -3.86
C LYS A 43 18.37 -2.31 -3.21
N LEU A 44 18.75 -2.22 -1.93
CA LEU A 44 19.30 -3.37 -1.19
C LEU A 44 18.31 -4.55 -1.16
N PHE A 45 17.02 -4.29 -0.98
CA PHE A 45 15.99 -5.33 -0.99
C PHE A 45 15.87 -5.96 -2.39
N ALA A 46 15.85 -5.15 -3.44
CA ALA A 46 15.83 -5.67 -4.81
C ALA A 46 17.07 -6.53 -5.12
N ASP A 47 18.26 -6.05 -4.77
CA ASP A 47 19.53 -6.77 -5.00
C ASP A 47 19.63 -8.07 -4.18
N THR A 48 18.96 -8.12 -3.02
CA THR A 48 18.94 -9.30 -2.15
C THR A 48 18.03 -10.41 -2.70
N GLY A 49 17.06 -10.06 -3.54
CA GLY A 49 16.15 -11.01 -4.20
C GLY A 49 14.70 -10.96 -3.76
N TYR A 50 14.26 -9.93 -3.02
CA TYR A 50 12.82 -9.76 -2.77
C TYR A 50 12.04 -9.68 -4.09
N ASP A 51 10.91 -10.40 -4.16
CA ASP A 51 10.13 -10.54 -5.39
C ASP A 51 9.32 -9.29 -5.71
N ALA A 52 8.96 -8.50 -4.69
CA ALA A 52 8.33 -7.20 -4.88
C ALA A 52 8.46 -6.31 -3.63
N ILE A 53 8.25 -5.00 -3.84
CA ILE A 53 8.16 -4.01 -2.75
C ILE A 53 6.77 -3.39 -2.74
N GLU A 54 6.10 -3.39 -1.57
CA GLU A 54 4.96 -2.52 -1.33
C GLU A 54 5.40 -1.23 -0.63
N VAL A 55 5.06 -0.07 -1.20
CA VAL A 55 5.45 1.23 -0.64
C VAL A 55 4.29 1.94 0.05
N SER A 56 4.50 2.32 1.32
CA SER A 56 3.63 3.19 2.13
C SER A 56 4.38 4.41 2.64
N GLY A 57 3.91 5.06 3.71
CA GLY A 57 4.60 6.16 4.36
C GLY A 57 3.90 6.61 5.64
N GLY A 58 4.61 7.38 6.46
CA GLY A 58 4.12 7.86 7.74
C GLY A 58 4.14 6.79 8.84
N ILE A 59 3.79 7.22 10.06
CA ILE A 59 3.61 6.36 11.22
C ILE A 59 2.25 6.67 11.87
N ILE A 60 1.66 5.73 12.61
CA ILE A 60 0.30 5.87 13.16
C ILE A 60 0.13 7.16 14.00
N ARG A 61 1.21 7.66 14.61
CA ARG A 61 1.20 8.83 15.51
C ARG A 61 1.43 10.19 14.83
N THR A 62 1.51 10.27 13.50
CA THR A 62 1.79 11.55 12.78
C THR A 62 0.56 12.33 12.33
N GLY A 63 -0.61 12.05 12.89
CA GLY A 63 -1.84 12.79 12.60
C GLY A 63 -2.16 12.81 11.10
N ARG A 64 -2.10 14.00 10.48
CA ARG A 64 -2.38 14.17 9.03
C ARG A 64 -1.46 13.35 8.11
N PHE A 65 -0.29 12.95 8.60
CA PHE A 65 0.67 12.15 7.85
C PHE A 65 0.57 10.64 8.14
N SER A 66 -0.45 10.20 8.89
CA SER A 66 -0.71 8.79 9.16
C SER A 66 -0.75 7.96 7.86
N PRO A 67 -0.33 6.67 7.90
CA PRO A 67 -0.45 5.76 6.77
C PRO A 67 -1.88 5.62 6.23
N SER A 68 -2.87 5.76 7.12
CA SER A 68 -4.30 5.67 6.80
C SER A 68 -4.97 7.02 6.98
N ARG A 69 -5.09 7.78 5.88
CA ARG A 69 -5.64 9.14 5.89
C ARG A 69 -7.15 9.14 5.66
N PRO A 70 -7.95 9.89 6.44
CA PRO A 70 -9.34 10.15 6.14
C PRO A 70 -9.51 11.30 5.14
N GLY A 71 -10.74 11.63 4.77
CA GLY A 71 -11.05 12.83 3.97
C GLY A 71 -10.67 12.74 2.48
N ILE A 72 -10.60 11.51 1.94
CA ILE A 72 -10.28 11.24 0.53
C ILE A 72 -11.56 11.39 -0.32
N THR A 73 -11.99 12.64 -0.51
CA THR A 73 -13.24 12.96 -1.19
C THR A 73 -13.09 13.04 -2.71
N THR A 74 -11.96 13.55 -3.19
CA THR A 74 -11.67 13.81 -4.61
C THR A 74 -10.54 12.91 -5.13
N ALA A 75 -10.43 12.76 -6.45
CA ALA A 75 -9.46 11.87 -7.10
C ALA A 75 -8.00 12.33 -6.89
N ASP A 76 -7.75 13.63 -6.81
CA ASP A 76 -6.42 14.21 -6.58
C ASP A 76 -5.85 13.89 -5.18
N LYS A 77 -6.72 13.54 -4.23
CA LYS A 77 -6.34 13.12 -2.87
C LYS A 77 -6.04 11.62 -2.75
N GLU A 78 -6.32 10.84 -3.79
CA GLU A 78 -5.98 9.42 -3.86
C GLU A 78 -4.50 9.21 -4.20
N ALA A 79 -3.99 8.00 -3.97
CA ALA A 79 -2.61 7.62 -4.26
C ALA A 79 -1.57 8.55 -3.62
N TYR A 80 -1.77 8.90 -2.34
CA TYR A 80 -0.94 9.89 -1.65
C TYR A 80 0.52 9.45 -1.40
N PHE A 81 0.91 8.23 -1.81
CA PHE A 81 2.30 7.75 -1.83
C PHE A 81 2.88 7.61 -3.24
N LYS A 82 2.17 8.04 -4.30
CA LYS A 82 2.59 7.90 -5.71
C LYS A 82 3.95 8.50 -6.02
N GLU A 83 4.37 9.55 -5.30
CA GLU A 83 5.68 10.17 -5.51
C GLU A 83 6.83 9.26 -5.07
N TYR A 84 6.65 8.49 -3.99
CA TYR A 84 7.63 7.48 -3.57
C TYR A 84 7.70 6.34 -4.58
N ALA A 85 6.54 5.87 -5.04
CA ALA A 85 6.46 4.82 -6.05
C ALA A 85 7.15 5.22 -7.37
N ARG A 86 6.83 6.41 -7.88
CA ARG A 86 7.49 6.98 -9.07
C ARG A 86 9.00 7.11 -8.88
N HIS A 87 9.44 7.47 -7.67
CA HIS A 87 10.86 7.57 -7.39
C HIS A 87 11.55 6.20 -7.38
N PHE A 88 10.92 5.19 -6.79
CA PHE A 88 11.46 3.83 -6.73
C PHE A 88 11.51 3.19 -8.11
N LYS A 89 10.43 3.27 -8.90
CA LYS A 89 10.36 2.70 -10.26
C LYS A 89 11.46 3.17 -11.22
N LYS A 90 12.05 4.35 -10.98
CA LYS A 90 13.20 4.84 -11.75
C LYS A 90 14.50 4.08 -11.47
N HIS A 91 14.58 3.34 -10.35
CA HIS A 91 15.83 2.82 -9.80
C HIS A 91 15.83 1.33 -9.49
N ILE A 92 14.66 0.72 -9.28
CA ILE A 92 14.53 -0.73 -9.04
C ILE A 92 13.80 -1.39 -10.20
N LYS A 93 14.07 -2.69 -10.43
CA LYS A 93 13.48 -3.48 -11.52
C LYS A 93 12.43 -4.48 -11.07
N ILE A 94 12.44 -4.86 -9.80
CA ILE A 94 11.41 -5.74 -9.23
C ILE A 94 10.05 -5.03 -9.21
N PRO A 95 8.94 -5.79 -9.26
CA PRO A 95 7.60 -5.25 -9.12
C PRO A 95 7.40 -4.36 -7.90
N LEU A 96 6.61 -3.30 -8.07
CA LEU A 96 6.25 -2.37 -7.02
C LEU A 96 4.72 -2.32 -6.84
N LEU A 97 4.27 -2.53 -5.62
CA LEU A 97 2.89 -2.38 -5.20
C LEU A 97 2.69 -1.00 -4.55
N LEU A 98 1.66 -0.28 -4.98
CA LEU A 98 1.31 1.03 -4.41
C LEU A 98 0.03 0.93 -3.57
N VAL A 99 0.15 1.27 -2.29
CA VAL A 99 -0.99 1.59 -1.42
C VAL A 99 -1.13 3.11 -1.30
N GLY A 100 -2.26 3.59 -0.77
CA GLY A 100 -2.39 5.00 -0.39
C GLY A 100 -3.75 5.59 -0.73
N GLY A 101 -4.82 5.03 -0.16
CA GLY A 101 -6.15 5.63 -0.25
C GLY A 101 -6.79 5.61 -1.63
N LEU A 102 -6.41 4.65 -2.46
CA LEU A 102 -7.02 4.40 -3.76
C LEU A 102 -8.46 3.91 -3.57
N ARG A 103 -9.41 4.59 -4.21
CA ARG A 103 -10.85 4.33 -4.15
C ARG A 103 -11.48 4.21 -5.53
N SER A 104 -10.85 4.81 -6.53
CA SER A 104 -11.37 4.91 -7.89
C SER A 104 -10.61 3.97 -8.81
N PHE A 105 -11.33 3.14 -9.58
CA PHE A 105 -10.72 2.25 -10.57
C PHE A 105 -9.87 3.04 -11.58
N THR A 106 -10.40 4.14 -12.11
CA THR A 106 -9.71 4.97 -13.11
C THR A 106 -8.39 5.56 -12.59
N VAL A 107 -8.32 5.91 -11.30
CA VAL A 107 -7.07 6.37 -10.68
C VAL A 107 -6.08 5.22 -10.58
N ALA A 108 -6.52 4.06 -10.07
CA ALA A 108 -5.69 2.85 -9.98
C ALA A 108 -5.14 2.44 -11.35
N ASP A 109 -6.00 2.36 -12.36
CA ASP A 109 -5.67 2.01 -13.75
C ASP A 109 -4.66 2.99 -14.37
N SER A 110 -4.86 4.30 -14.15
CA SER A 110 -3.93 5.32 -14.65
C SER A 110 -2.52 5.20 -14.07
N LEU A 111 -2.38 4.77 -12.81
CA LEU A 111 -1.08 4.61 -12.14
C LEU A 111 -0.33 3.40 -12.67
N VAL A 112 -1.05 2.31 -12.95
CA VAL A 112 -0.47 1.10 -13.54
C VAL A 112 -0.09 1.35 -14.99
N THR A 113 -1.00 1.93 -15.79
CA THR A 113 -0.76 2.26 -17.20
C THR A 113 0.40 3.24 -17.37
N ALA A 114 0.57 4.20 -16.46
CA ALA A 114 1.69 5.13 -16.47
C ALA A 114 3.01 4.55 -15.93
N GLY A 115 3.04 3.28 -15.50
CA GLY A 115 4.23 2.62 -14.94
C GLY A 115 4.66 3.18 -13.58
N ILE A 116 3.78 3.86 -12.85
CA ILE A 116 4.05 4.38 -11.51
C ILE A 116 4.02 3.25 -10.47
N ALA A 117 3.22 2.22 -10.71
CA ALA A 117 3.18 0.98 -9.93
C ALA A 117 2.88 -0.20 -10.87
N ASP A 118 3.28 -1.41 -10.48
CA ASP A 118 2.92 -2.64 -11.22
C ASP A 118 1.63 -3.25 -10.67
N TYR A 119 1.37 -3.06 -9.37
CA TYR A 119 0.13 -3.48 -8.72
C TYR A 119 -0.38 -2.41 -7.77
N ILE A 120 -1.67 -2.51 -7.46
CA ILE A 120 -2.36 -1.65 -6.50
C ILE A 120 -2.72 -2.47 -5.27
N SER A 121 -2.27 -2.02 -4.10
CA SER A 121 -2.60 -2.65 -2.81
C SER A 121 -3.86 -2.01 -2.24
N LEU A 122 -4.86 -2.85 -1.96
CA LEU A 122 -6.16 -2.46 -1.41
C LEU A 122 -6.36 -3.11 -0.04
N SER A 123 -6.93 -2.36 0.90
CA SER A 123 -7.23 -2.85 2.25
C SER A 123 -8.66 -2.49 2.65
N ARG A 124 -8.88 -1.31 3.25
CA ARG A 124 -10.19 -0.85 3.78
C ARG A 124 -11.36 -0.94 2.80
N LEU A 125 -11.09 -0.90 1.51
CA LEU A 125 -12.07 -1.09 0.45
C LEU A 125 -12.68 -2.49 0.47
N LEU A 126 -11.83 -3.52 0.55
CA LEU A 126 -12.22 -4.93 0.55
C LEU A 126 -12.94 -5.33 1.85
N ILE A 127 -12.75 -4.57 2.92
CA ILE A 127 -13.50 -4.73 4.18
C ILE A 127 -14.98 -4.35 3.98
N ARG A 128 -15.25 -3.28 3.22
CA ARG A 128 -16.62 -2.83 2.93
C ARG A 128 -17.24 -3.56 1.74
N GLU A 129 -16.46 -3.80 0.70
CA GLU A 129 -16.88 -4.45 -0.55
C GLU A 129 -15.92 -5.61 -0.88
N PRO A 130 -16.13 -6.82 -0.29
CA PRO A 130 -15.27 -7.98 -0.54
C PRO A 130 -15.22 -8.41 -2.02
N ASP A 131 -16.26 -8.10 -2.79
CA ASP A 131 -16.40 -8.39 -4.21
C ASP A 131 -15.97 -7.23 -5.13
N LEU A 132 -15.36 -6.17 -4.58
CA LEU A 132 -14.99 -4.96 -5.33
C LEU A 132 -14.19 -5.24 -6.60
N ILE A 133 -13.20 -6.15 -6.54
CA ILE A 133 -12.37 -6.48 -7.70
C ILE A 133 -13.20 -7.15 -8.79
N LYS A 134 -14.11 -8.06 -8.42
CA LYS A 134 -15.03 -8.70 -9.36
C LYS A 134 -16.01 -7.68 -9.96
N ARG A 135 -16.51 -6.75 -9.14
CA ARG A 135 -17.39 -5.66 -9.56
C ARG A 135 -16.72 -4.77 -10.61
N TRP A 136 -15.49 -4.31 -10.34
CA TRP A 136 -14.69 -3.56 -11.31
C TRP A 136 -14.39 -4.39 -12.57
N GLY A 137 -14.05 -5.67 -12.43
CA GLY A 137 -13.83 -6.58 -13.56
C GLY A 137 -15.05 -6.77 -14.46
N ASN A 138 -16.26 -6.65 -13.90
CA ASN A 138 -17.52 -6.68 -14.64
C ASN A 138 -17.94 -5.31 -15.19
N SER A 139 -17.00 -4.38 -15.35
CA SER A 139 -17.22 -3.02 -15.89
C SER A 139 -18.06 -2.09 -15.02
N ASP A 140 -18.44 -2.48 -13.81
CA ASP A 140 -19.00 -1.54 -12.84
C ASP A 140 -17.87 -0.76 -12.15
N LEU A 141 -17.37 0.28 -12.81
CA LEU A 141 -16.22 1.08 -12.38
C LEU A 141 -16.56 2.19 -11.38
N ARG A 142 -17.75 2.16 -10.77
CA ARG A 142 -18.13 3.13 -9.74
C ARG A 142 -17.11 3.11 -8.60
N LYS A 143 -16.80 4.31 -8.08
CA LYS A 143 -15.90 4.52 -6.93
C LYS A 143 -16.29 3.60 -5.77
N ALA A 144 -15.29 3.04 -5.08
CA ALA A 144 -15.51 2.18 -3.93
C ALA A 144 -16.32 2.92 -2.84
N ALA A 145 -17.27 2.20 -2.26
CA ALA A 145 -18.19 2.66 -1.23
C ALA A 145 -17.46 3.05 0.06
N CYS A 146 -16.29 2.47 0.35
CA CYS A 146 -15.50 2.84 1.53
C CYS A 146 -15.16 4.33 1.48
N THR A 147 -15.58 5.10 2.49
CA THR A 147 -15.40 6.56 2.58
C THR A 147 -14.04 6.98 3.14
N SER A 148 -13.18 6.01 3.48
CA SER A 148 -11.92 6.23 4.19
C SER A 148 -12.10 6.87 5.58
N ASP A 149 -13.21 6.57 6.27
CA ASP A 149 -13.55 7.10 7.59
C ASP A 149 -12.66 6.56 8.75
N ASN A 150 -11.86 5.52 8.50
CA ASN A 150 -11.02 4.82 9.49
C ASN A 150 -11.81 4.13 10.62
N LEU A 151 -13.13 4.07 10.56
CA LEU A 151 -13.93 3.51 11.64
C LEU A 151 -13.79 1.98 11.77
N CYS A 152 -13.26 1.32 10.73
CA CYS A 152 -12.91 -0.10 10.79
C CYS A 152 -11.82 -0.43 11.82
N PHE A 153 -11.00 0.54 12.25
CA PHE A 153 -9.97 0.29 13.25
C PHE A 153 -10.54 0.10 14.66
N ALA A 154 -11.63 0.80 15.01
CA ALA A 154 -12.21 0.76 16.36
C ALA A 154 -12.54 -0.67 16.83
N PRO A 155 -13.36 -1.46 16.10
CA PRO A 155 -13.65 -2.84 16.54
C PRO A 155 -12.39 -3.73 16.53
N GLY A 156 -11.42 -3.44 15.65
CA GLY A 156 -10.14 -4.14 15.62
C GLY A 156 -9.32 -3.92 16.91
N PHE A 157 -9.27 -2.69 17.41
CA PHE A 157 -8.61 -2.36 18.67
C PHE A 157 -9.35 -2.89 19.91
N GLU A 158 -10.67 -3.06 19.81
CA GLU A 158 -11.51 -3.65 20.86
C GLU A 158 -11.48 -5.19 20.86
N GLY A 159 -10.73 -5.83 19.97
CA GLY A 159 -10.64 -7.28 19.88
C GLY A 159 -11.87 -7.97 19.28
N GLN A 160 -12.76 -7.20 18.64
CA GLN A 160 -13.99 -7.70 17.98
C GLN A 160 -13.75 -8.10 16.51
N GLY A 161 -12.51 -7.98 16.04
CA GLY A 161 -12.16 -8.15 14.63
C GLY A 161 -12.35 -6.87 13.82
N VAL A 162 -11.87 -6.88 12.58
CA VAL A 162 -11.93 -5.70 11.70
C VAL A 162 -13.12 -5.83 10.75
N TYR A 163 -14.09 -4.91 10.84
CA TYR A 163 -15.23 -4.83 9.93
C TYR A 163 -15.59 -3.37 9.62
N CYS A 164 -16.39 -3.15 8.57
CA CYS A 164 -16.86 -1.83 8.21
C CYS A 164 -18.12 -1.49 9.01
N VAL A 165 -18.03 -0.59 9.98
CA VAL A 165 -19.17 -0.18 10.83
C VAL A 165 -20.23 0.62 10.07
N THR A 166 -19.90 1.14 8.89
CA THR A 166 -20.79 1.94 8.03
C THR A 166 -21.35 1.16 6.84
N ARG A 167 -21.19 -0.17 6.85
CA ARG A 167 -21.83 -1.06 5.87
C ARG A 167 -23.26 -1.30 6.31
N GLU A 168 -24.22 -0.92 5.47
CA GLU A 168 -25.63 -1.30 5.66
C GLU A 168 -25.74 -2.82 5.61
N GLN A 169 -26.46 -3.41 6.57
CA GLN A 169 -26.71 -4.85 6.66
C GLN A 169 -27.71 -5.31 5.62
#